data_AF-A0A803PRG9-F1
#
_entry.id   AF-A0A803PRG9-F1
#
_cell.length_a   1.000
_cell.length_b   1.000
_cell.length_c   1.000
_cell.angle_alpha   90.00
_cell.angle_beta   90.00
_cell.angle_gamma   90.00
#
_symmetry.space_group_name_H-M   'P 1'
#
loop_
_entity.id
_entity.type
_entity.pdbx_description
1 polymer ?
#
loop_
_entity_poly.entity_id
_entity_poly.type
_entity_poly.pdbx_seq_one_letter_code
_entity_poly.pdbx_strand_id
1 'polypeptide(L)'
;MARTKFKVDKFTSANDFDLWRIKMKALLGYQGVSKALENEALNSIDDKKKKIEIESKAHDTILLSLGAEVLREVFDEGKALGLWSKFSSIYMNKSLANKLYLKNKLYTLRMDESNELRNI
;
A
#
# COMPACT_ATOMS: atom_id res chain seq x y z
N MET A 1 -29.87 -2.56 -2.09
CA MET A 1 -28.55 -2.48 -1.44
C MET A 1 -27.40 -2.54 -2.44
N ALA A 2 -27.31 -1.67 -3.46
CA ALA A 2 -26.22 -1.76 -4.44
C ALA A 2 -24.89 -1.37 -3.75
N ARG A 3 -24.03 -2.37 -3.48
CA ARG A 3 -22.70 -2.15 -2.91
C ARG A 3 -21.83 -1.51 -3.98
N THR A 4 -21.65 -0.20 -3.93
CA THR A 4 -20.75 0.52 -4.83
C THR A 4 -19.35 -0.09 -4.71
N LYS A 5 -18.91 -0.80 -5.76
CA LYS A 5 -17.61 -1.48 -5.78
C LYS A 5 -16.54 -0.43 -6.00
N PHE A 6 -16.03 0.16 -4.92
CA PHE A 6 -14.81 0.95 -5.00
C PHE A 6 -13.66 0.01 -5.36
N LYS A 7 -13.07 0.25 -6.54
CA LYS A 7 -11.90 -0.49 -7.01
C LYS A 7 -10.70 0.42 -6.84
N VAL A 8 -9.78 0.03 -5.95
CA VAL A 8 -8.46 0.68 -5.88
C VAL A 8 -7.66 0.19 -7.08
N ASP A 9 -6.94 1.11 -7.73
CA ASP A 9 -6.02 0.75 -8.81
C ASP A 9 -4.98 -0.25 -8.31
N LYS A 10 -4.60 -1.18 -9.18
CA LYS A 10 -3.60 -2.18 -8.82
C LYS A 10 -2.28 -1.48 -8.50
N PHE A 11 -1.67 -1.83 -7.37
CA PHE A 11 -0.35 -1.33 -7.04
C PHE A 11 0.70 -1.97 -7.94
N THR A 12 1.50 -1.13 -8.59
CA THR A 12 2.71 -1.50 -9.31
C THR A 12 3.92 -0.85 -8.64
N SER A 13 5.11 -1.36 -8.93
CA SER A 13 6.38 -0.83 -8.43
C SER A 13 6.65 0.64 -8.83
N ALA A 14 5.94 1.16 -9.83
CA ALA A 14 6.05 2.53 -10.31
C ALA A 14 5.07 3.52 -9.65
N ASN A 15 4.05 3.02 -8.95
CA ASN A 15 3.03 3.89 -8.34
C ASN A 15 3.51 4.51 -7.02
N ASP A 16 2.96 5.67 -6.68
CA ASP A 16 3.17 6.27 -5.37
C ASP A 16 2.58 5.38 -4.28
N PHE A 17 3.47 4.72 -3.54
CA PHE A 17 3.14 3.82 -2.46
C PHE A 17 2.38 4.52 -1.32
N ASP A 18 2.74 5.76 -0.98
CA ASP A 18 2.09 6.48 0.11
C ASP A 18 0.63 6.78 -0.24
N LEU A 19 0.38 7.23 -1.46
CA LEU A 19 -0.97 7.50 -1.96
C LEU A 19 -1.81 6.22 -2.08
N TRP A 20 -1.22 5.15 -2.62
CA TRP A 20 -1.91 3.86 -2.73
C TRP A 20 -2.26 3.29 -1.35
N ARG A 21 -1.33 3.36 -0.39
CA ARG A 21 -1.54 2.91 1.00
C ARG A 21 -2.73 3.62 1.65
N ILE A 22 -2.85 4.94 1.46
CA ILE A 22 -3.98 5.73 1.99
C ILE A 22 -5.30 5.25 1.37
N LYS A 23 -5.36 5.10 0.04
CA LYS A 23 -6.56 4.59 -0.66
C LYS A 23 -6.94 3.19 -0.20
N MET A 24 -5.95 2.31 0.01
CA MET A 24 -6.18 0.94 0.44
C MET A 24 -6.69 0.85 1.87
N LYS A 25 -6.13 1.64 2.81
CA LYS A 25 -6.66 1.74 4.18
C LYS A 25 -8.10 2.24 4.20
N ALA A 26 -8.43 3.24 3.37
CA ALA A 26 -9.80 3.74 3.24
C ALA A 26 -10.75 2.66 2.69
N LEU A 27 -10.31 1.85 1.72
CA LEU A 27 -11.09 0.72 1.19
C LEU A 27 -11.38 -0.33 2.27
N LEU A 28 -10.36 -0.72 3.05
CA LEU A 28 -10.52 -1.70 4.13
C LEU A 28 -11.44 -1.16 5.24
N GLY A 29 -11.36 0.13 5.55
CA GLY A 29 -12.28 0.82 6.44
C GLY A 29 -13.72 0.80 5.93
N TYR A 30 -13.93 1.13 4.65
CA TYR A 30 -15.25 1.07 4.00
C TYR A 30 -15.85 -0.35 4.01
N GLN A 31 -15.01 -1.38 3.86
CA GLN A 31 -15.45 -2.77 3.89
C GLN A 31 -15.66 -3.33 5.31
N GLY A 32 -15.30 -2.57 6.36
CA GLY A 32 -15.39 -2.98 7.76
C GLY A 32 -14.34 -4.02 8.16
N VAL A 33 -13.26 -4.19 7.39
CA VAL A 33 -12.22 -5.20 7.61
C VAL A 33 -10.87 -4.61 8.02
N SER A 34 -10.81 -3.30 8.30
CA SER A 34 -9.59 -2.62 8.75
C SER A 34 -8.98 -3.25 10.01
N LYS A 35 -9.81 -3.84 10.88
CA LYS A 35 -9.37 -4.57 12.09
C LYS A 35 -8.40 -5.71 11.79
N ALA A 36 -8.41 -6.29 10.59
CA ALA A 36 -7.46 -7.33 10.20
C ALA A 36 -6.00 -6.83 10.12
N LEU A 37 -5.79 -5.52 10.02
CA LEU A 37 -4.46 -4.91 10.01
C LEU A 37 -3.90 -4.71 11.43
N GLU A 38 -4.71 -4.86 12.47
CA GLU A 38 -4.35 -4.61 13.86
C GLU A 38 -4.65 -5.85 14.71
N ASN A 39 -3.59 -6.54 15.15
CA ASN A 39 -3.72 -7.81 15.89
C ASN A 39 -4.61 -7.66 17.15
N GLU A 40 -4.48 -6.54 17.85
CA GLU A 40 -5.25 -6.22 19.06
C GLU A 40 -6.75 -6.03 18.74
N ALA A 41 -7.06 -5.27 17.68
CA ALA A 41 -8.44 -5.04 17.24
C ALA A 41 -9.12 -6.31 16.72
N LEU A 42 -8.34 -7.21 16.09
CA LEU A 42 -8.81 -8.51 15.63
C LEU A 42 -9.03 -9.49 16.79
N ASN A 43 -8.20 -9.42 17.84
CA ASN A 43 -8.34 -10.25 19.05
C ASN A 43 -9.48 -9.81 19.97
N SER A 44 -9.94 -8.56 19.87
CA SER A 44 -11.13 -8.05 20.56
C SER A 44 -12.46 -8.62 20.02
N ILE A 45 -12.43 -9.39 18.93
CA ILE A 45 -13.63 -10.02 18.36
C ILE A 45 -13.81 -11.40 19.01
N ASP A 46 -14.81 -11.53 19.89
CA ASP A 46 -15.14 -12.79 20.56
C ASP A 46 -15.61 -13.88 19.58
N ASP A 47 -16.22 -13.47 18.46
CA ASP A 47 -16.71 -14.38 17.43
C ASP A 47 -15.58 -14.85 16.50
N LYS A 48 -15.09 -16.07 16.75
CA LYS A 48 -14.04 -16.72 15.96
C LYS A 48 -14.37 -16.83 14.47
N LYS A 49 -15.64 -16.99 14.08
CA LYS A 49 -16.03 -17.05 12.65
C LYS A 49 -15.89 -15.68 12.00
N LYS A 50 -16.40 -14.63 12.65
CA LYS A 50 -16.25 -13.24 12.14
C LYS A 50 -14.78 -12.82 12.05
N LYS A 51 -13.96 -13.26 13.00
CA LYS A 51 -12.51 -13.00 12.99
C LYS A 51 -11.85 -13.55 11.73
N ILE A 52 -12.10 -14.82 11.41
CA ILE A 52 -11.56 -15.49 10.21
C ILE A 52 -12.09 -14.82 8.95
N GLU A 53 -13.38 -14.46 8.91
CA GLU A 53 -13.99 -13.80 7.75
C GLU A 53 -13.35 -12.42 7.49
N ILE A 54 -13.14 -11.62 8.53
CA ILE A 54 -12.50 -10.30 8.44
C ILE A 54 -11.04 -10.44 7.97
N GLU A 55 -10.30 -11.40 8.53
CA GLU A 55 -8.91 -11.66 8.17
C GLU A 55 -8.77 -12.13 6.71
N SER A 56 -9.54 -13.15 6.30
CA SER A 56 -9.54 -13.68 4.93
C SER A 56 -9.93 -12.58 3.94
N LYS A 57 -11.00 -11.84 4.22
CA LYS A 57 -11.48 -10.79 3.31
C LYS A 57 -10.48 -9.64 3.19
N ALA A 58 -9.80 -9.26 4.26
CA ALA A 58 -8.73 -8.27 4.18
C ALA A 58 -7.53 -8.80 3.37
N HIS A 59 -7.11 -10.05 3.62
CA HIS A 59 -6.04 -10.70 2.87
C HIS A 59 -6.34 -10.73 1.37
N ASP A 60 -7.51 -11.24 0.99
CA ASP A 60 -7.97 -11.32 -0.40
C ASP A 60 -8.07 -9.93 -1.04
N THR A 61 -8.60 -8.95 -0.31
CA THR A 61 -8.73 -7.58 -0.83
C THR A 61 -7.37 -6.94 -1.09
N ILE A 62 -6.40 -7.15 -0.20
CA ILE A 62 -5.02 -6.70 -0.41
C ILE A 62 -4.42 -7.45 -1.60
N LEU A 63 -4.54 -8.78 -1.67
CA LEU A 63 -3.97 -9.56 -2.76
C LEU A 63 -4.51 -9.13 -4.13
N LEU A 64 -5.82 -8.91 -4.24
CA LEU A 64 -6.49 -8.49 -5.47
C LEU A 64 -6.14 -7.06 -5.90
N SER A 65 -5.68 -6.21 -4.97
CA SER A 65 -5.25 -4.85 -5.25
C SER A 65 -3.76 -4.74 -5.58
N LEU A 66 -3.00 -5.84 -5.58
CA LEU A 66 -1.59 -5.89 -5.97
C LEU A 66 -1.40 -6.34 -7.42
N GLY A 67 -0.36 -5.81 -8.08
CA GLY A 67 0.10 -6.25 -9.40
C GLY A 67 0.94 -7.53 -9.34
N ALA A 68 1.08 -8.23 -10.46
CA ALA A 68 1.77 -9.52 -10.54
C ALA A 68 3.24 -9.48 -10.08
N GLU A 69 3.95 -8.38 -10.34
CA GLU A 69 5.33 -8.18 -9.87
C GLU A 69 5.41 -8.18 -8.34
N VAL A 70 4.51 -7.43 -7.72
CA VAL A 70 4.42 -7.26 -6.27
C VAL A 70 4.00 -8.55 -5.60
N LEU A 71 3.02 -9.24 -6.19
CA LEU A 71 2.53 -10.53 -5.71
C LEU A 71 3.66 -11.55 -5.56
N ARG A 72 4.61 -11.59 -6.51
CA ARG A 72 5.79 -12.48 -6.40
C ARG A 72 6.70 -12.16 -5.22
N GLU A 73 6.75 -10.91 -4.75
CA GLU A 73 7.56 -10.51 -3.59
C GLU A 73 6.87 -10.81 -2.24
N VAL A 74 5.54 -10.89 -2.21
CA VAL A 74 4.75 -10.98 -0.95
C VAL A 74 3.92 -12.25 -0.80
N PHE A 75 3.91 -13.15 -1.78
CA PHE A 75 3.08 -14.37 -1.81
C PHE A 75 3.31 -15.32 -0.61
N ASP A 76 4.50 -15.29 -0.01
CA ASP A 76 4.84 -16.21 1.10
C ASP A 76 4.04 -15.96 2.40
N GLU A 77 3.33 -14.83 2.51
CA GLU A 77 2.63 -14.44 3.74
C GLU A 77 1.13 -14.80 3.69
N GLY A 78 0.75 -15.81 4.49
CA GLY A 78 -0.62 -16.31 4.58
C GLY A 78 -1.57 -15.49 5.48
N LYS A 79 -1.08 -14.47 6.19
CA LYS A 79 -1.90 -13.63 7.09
C LYS A 79 -1.98 -12.20 6.59
N ALA A 80 -3.17 -11.57 6.68
CA ALA A 80 -3.39 -10.19 6.22
C ALA A 80 -2.42 -9.19 6.86
N LEU A 81 -2.17 -9.33 8.17
CA LEU A 81 -1.27 -8.45 8.92
C LEU A 81 0.20 -8.66 8.56
N GLY A 82 0.62 -9.91 8.40
CA GLY A 82 1.99 -10.27 7.97
C GLY A 82 2.27 -9.77 6.56
N LEU A 83 1.35 -10.05 5.64
CA LEU A 83 1.35 -9.55 4.27
C LEU A 83 1.46 -8.02 4.25
N TRP A 84 0.59 -7.31 4.99
CA TRP A 84 0.58 -5.85 5.04
C TRP A 84 1.87 -5.27 5.61
N SER A 85 2.44 -5.90 6.64
CA SER A 85 3.66 -5.44 7.31
C SER A 85 4.91 -5.63 6.43
N LYS A 86 5.05 -6.82 5.83
CA LYS A 86 6.15 -7.13 4.88
C LYS A 86 6.07 -6.23 3.65
N PHE A 87 4.89 -6.14 3.05
CA PHE A 87 4.61 -5.26 1.91
C PHE A 87 4.95 -3.81 2.25
N SER A 88 4.47 -3.30 3.39
CA SER A 88 4.77 -1.93 3.81
C SER A 88 6.26 -1.70 4.01
N SER A 89 6.99 -2.63 4.61
CA SER A 89 8.43 -2.49 4.84
C SER A 89 9.22 -2.39 3.53
N ILE A 90 8.96 -3.30 2.57
CA ILE A 90 9.67 -3.33 1.28
C ILE A 90 9.46 -2.01 0.53
N TYR A 91 8.21 -1.57 0.39
CA TYR A 91 7.90 -0.41 -0.43
C TYR A 91 8.09 0.93 0.29
N MET A 92 8.04 0.97 1.63
CA MET A 92 8.46 2.15 2.40
C MET A 92 9.97 2.39 2.23
N ASN A 93 10.79 1.32 2.29
CA ASN A 93 12.23 1.41 2.06
C ASN A 93 12.55 1.85 0.62
N LYS A 94 11.90 1.26 -0.39
CA LYS A 94 12.04 1.67 -1.80
C LYS A 94 11.63 3.14 -2.00
N SER A 95 10.51 3.58 -1.41
CA SER A 95 10.05 4.99 -1.47
C SER A 95 11.03 5.95 -0.80
N LEU A 96 11.56 5.60 0.38
CA LEU A 96 12.53 6.42 1.10
C LEU A 96 13.85 6.56 0.31
N ALA A 97 14.36 5.44 -0.24
CA ALA A 97 15.53 5.43 -1.09
C ALA A 97 15.31 6.28 -2.36
N ASN A 98 14.14 6.17 -2.99
CA ASN A 98 13.78 6.99 -4.15
C ASN A 98 13.71 8.49 -3.78
N LYS A 99 13.09 8.86 -2.65
CA LYS A 99 13.03 10.26 -2.18
C LYS A 99 14.44 10.81 -1.92
N LEU A 100 15.33 10.03 -1.32
CA LEU A 100 16.71 10.43 -1.06
C LEU A 100 17.52 10.56 -2.35
N TYR A 101 17.38 9.61 -3.27
CA TYR A 101 18.00 9.66 -4.60
C TYR A 101 17.57 10.92 -5.36
N LEU A 102 16.27 11.24 -5.37
CA LEU A 102 15.74 12.44 -6.01
C LEU A 102 16.28 13.73 -5.37
N LYS A 103 16.40 13.78 -4.04
CA LYS A 103 17.03 14.91 -3.34
C LYS A 103 18.49 15.07 -3.75
N ASN A 104 19.28 14.00 -3.76
CA ASN A 104 20.68 14.06 -4.19
C ASN A 104 20.80 14.48 -5.66
N LYS A 105 19.93 13.98 -6.54
CA LYS A 105 19.89 14.38 -7.95
C LYS A 105 19.55 15.87 -8.10
N LEU A 106 18.64 16.40 -7.29
CA LEU A 106 18.32 17.82 -7.27
C LEU A 106 19.51 18.67 -6.80
N TYR A 107 20.19 18.28 -5.73
CA TYR A 107 21.37 19.00 -5.22
C TYR A 107 22.57 18.94 -6.17
N THR A 108 22.68 17.89 -6.97
CA THR A 108 23.75 17.75 -7.98
C THR A 108 23.39 18.38 -9.31
N LEU A 109 22.12 18.79 -9.50
CA LEU A 109 21.68 19.53 -10.66
C LEU A 109 22.23 20.96 -10.56
N ARG A 110 23.39 21.21 -11.16
CA ARG A 110 23.87 22.56 -11.37
C ARG A 110 23.17 23.15 -12.59
N MET A 111 22.61 24.34 -12.41
CA MET A 111 22.02 25.09 -13.51
C MET A 111 23.17 25.64 -14.36
N ASP A 112 23.20 25.29 -15.66
CA ASP A 112 24.13 25.89 -16.61
C ASP A 112 23.72 27.36 -16.81
N GLU A 113 24.66 28.31 -16.78
CA GLU A 113 24.39 29.74 -16.98
C GLU A 113 23.75 30.03 -18.35
N SER A 114 23.88 29.10 -19.30
CA SER A 114 23.28 29.17 -20.63
C SER A 114 21.78 28.80 -20.65
N ASN A 115 21.24 28.24 -19.56
CA ASN A 115 19.84 27.85 -19.48
C ASN A 115 18.99 29.03 -18.99
N GLU A 116 18.37 29.75 -19.92
CA GLU A 116 17.37 30.77 -19.59
C GLU A 116 16.19 30.15 -18.81
N LEU A 117 15.80 30.79 -17.72
CA LEU A 117 14.54 30.48 -17.04
C LEU A 117 13.40 30.78 -18.01
N ARG A 118 12.72 29.73 -18.51
CA ARG A 118 11.45 29.90 -19.22
C ARG A 118 10.47 30.60 -18.30
N ASN A 119 10.25 31.89 -18.54
CA ASN A 119 9.14 32.64 -17.97
C ASN A 119 7.83 32.03 -18.49
N ILE A 120 6.98 31.57 -17.57
CA ILE A 120 5.62 31.09 -17.82
C ILE A 120 4.65 32.17 -17.39
#